data_AF-Q9AFI1-F1
#
_entry.id   AF-Q9AFI1-F1
#
_cell.length_a   1.000
_cell.length_b   1.000
_cell.length_c   1.000
_cell.angle_alpha   90.00
_cell.angle_beta   90.00
_cell.angle_gamma   90.00
#
_symmetry.space_group_name_H-M   'P 1'
#
loop_
_entity.id
_entity.type
_entity.pdbx_description
1 polymer ?
#
loop_
_entity_poly.entity_id
_entity_poly.type
_entity_poly.pdbx_seq_one_letter_code
_entity_poly.pdbx_strand_id
1 'polypeptide(L)'
;MTRLEIVDSKLRQAKKTEEYFNAIRTNIQFSGKENKILAITSVREGEGKSTASTSLALSLAQAGFKTLLIDADTRNSVMSGTFKATGTIKGLTNYLSGNADLGDIICETNVPRLMVVPSGKVPPNPTALLQNAYFNKMIEAIKNIFDYIIIDTPPIGLVVDAAIIANACDGFILVTQAGRIKRNYVEKAKEQMEQSGSKFLGIILNKVNESVATYGDYGNYGKRDRKRK
;
A
#
# COMPACT_ATOMS: atom_id res chain seq x y z
N MET A 1 -0.47 -8.77 22.26
CA MET A 1 -0.31 -8.06 20.98
C MET A 1 -1.48 -7.10 20.82
N THR A 2 -1.23 -5.86 20.39
CA THR A 2 -2.30 -4.85 20.28
C THR A 2 -3.17 -5.12 19.05
N ARG A 3 -4.47 -4.82 19.13
CA ARG A 3 -5.44 -5.08 18.06
C ARG A 3 -5.97 -3.78 17.46
N LEU A 4 -6.01 -3.72 16.14
CA LEU A 4 -6.61 -2.64 15.36
C LEU A 4 -7.87 -3.15 14.65
N GLU A 5 -8.94 -2.37 14.70
CA GLU A 5 -10.17 -2.70 13.99
C GLU A 5 -10.29 -1.88 12.72
N ILE A 6 -10.40 -2.56 11.59
CA ILE A 6 -10.74 -1.90 10.33
C ILE A 6 -12.20 -1.47 10.41
N VAL A 7 -12.46 -0.18 10.20
CA VAL A 7 -13.81 0.36 10.24
C VAL A 7 -14.68 -0.21 9.10
N ASP A 8 -15.95 -0.50 9.40
CA ASP A 8 -16.87 -1.14 8.44
C ASP A 8 -17.02 -0.37 7.12
N SER A 9 -16.95 0.96 7.16
CA SER A 9 -17.04 1.78 5.94
C SER A 9 -15.89 1.48 4.97
N LYS A 10 -14.69 1.19 5.48
CA LYS A 10 -13.52 0.84 4.69
C LYS A 10 -13.58 -0.60 4.18
N LEU A 11 -14.07 -1.54 5.00
CA LEU A 11 -14.34 -2.91 4.53
C LEU A 11 -15.37 -2.92 3.40
N ARG A 12 -16.47 -2.16 3.53
CA ARG A 12 -17.46 -2.00 2.45
C ARG A 12 -16.87 -1.36 1.21
N GLN A 13 -15.99 -0.37 1.37
CA GLN A 13 -15.30 0.26 0.24
C GLN A 13 -14.39 -0.75 -0.48
N ALA A 14 -13.56 -1.50 0.27
CA ALA A 14 -12.69 -2.53 -0.29
C ALA A 14 -13.50 -3.60 -1.05
N LYS A 15 -14.64 -4.02 -0.49
CA LYS A 15 -15.54 -4.98 -1.12
C LYS A 15 -16.09 -4.49 -2.48
N LYS A 16 -16.41 -3.20 -2.62
CA LYS A 16 -16.86 -2.63 -3.90
C LYS A 16 -15.79 -2.69 -4.99
N THR A 17 -14.51 -2.68 -4.60
CA THR A 17 -13.37 -2.69 -5.53
C THR A 17 -12.66 -4.05 -5.59
N GLU A 18 -13.24 -5.10 -4.99
CA GLU A 18 -12.59 -6.38 -4.76
C GLU A 18 -12.06 -7.02 -6.05
N GLU A 19 -12.86 -7.06 -7.11
CA GLU A 19 -12.45 -7.64 -8.40
C GLU A 19 -11.25 -6.92 -9.02
N TYR A 20 -11.18 -5.59 -8.90
CA TYR A 20 -10.04 -4.82 -9.37
C TYR A 20 -8.76 -5.16 -8.57
N PHE A 21 -8.88 -5.31 -7.25
CA PHE A 21 -7.74 -5.70 -6.41
C PHE A 21 -7.38 -7.17 -6.51
N ASN A 22 -8.32 -8.06 -6.88
CA ASN A 22 -8.03 -9.43 -7.26
C ASN A 22 -7.18 -9.46 -8.54
N ALA A 23 -7.55 -8.67 -9.56
CA ALA A 23 -6.78 -8.55 -10.79
C ALA A 23 -5.38 -7.97 -10.54
N ILE A 24 -5.27 -6.90 -9.74
CA ILE A 24 -3.98 -6.30 -9.36
C ILE A 24 -3.11 -7.32 -8.62
N ARG A 25 -3.66 -8.03 -7.63
CA ARG A 25 -2.95 -9.10 -6.89
C ARG A 25 -2.40 -10.16 -7.86
N THR A 26 -3.25 -10.65 -8.77
CA THR A 26 -2.84 -11.65 -9.76
C THR A 26 -1.73 -11.14 -10.68
N ASN A 27 -1.80 -9.89 -11.14
CA ASN A 27 -0.75 -9.28 -11.97
C ASN A 27 0.58 -9.15 -11.20
N ILE A 28 0.54 -8.79 -9.92
CA ILE A 28 1.72 -8.76 -9.05
C ILE A 28 2.35 -10.16 -8.98
N GLN A 29 1.54 -11.19 -8.76
CA GLN A 29 2.00 -12.58 -8.71
C GLN A 29 2.61 -13.06 -10.03
N PHE A 30 2.04 -12.65 -11.16
CA PHE A 30 2.60 -12.94 -12.49
C PHE A 30 3.87 -12.15 -12.81
N SER A 31 4.05 -10.97 -12.22
CA SER A 31 5.24 -10.13 -12.44
C SER A 31 6.52 -10.66 -11.75
N GLY A 32 6.39 -11.70 -10.92
CA GLY A 32 7.49 -12.35 -10.22
C GLY A 32 7.09 -12.86 -8.83
N LYS A 33 7.55 -14.08 -8.49
CA LYS A 33 7.31 -14.69 -7.17
C LYS A 33 8.16 -14.05 -6.06
N GLU A 34 9.21 -13.34 -6.45
CA GLU A 34 10.10 -12.59 -5.59
C GLU A 34 9.51 -11.28 -5.09
N ASN A 35 8.45 -10.76 -5.71
CA ASN A 35 7.85 -9.47 -5.38
C ASN A 35 7.00 -9.57 -4.10
N LYS A 36 7.63 -9.60 -2.92
CA LYS A 36 6.96 -9.77 -1.62
C LYS A 36 6.81 -8.46 -0.87
N ILE A 37 7.81 -7.60 -0.92
CA ILE A 37 7.87 -6.31 -0.23
C ILE A 37 7.63 -5.21 -1.26
N LEU A 38 6.48 -4.54 -1.14
CA LEU A 38 5.99 -3.61 -2.15
C LEU A 38 5.75 -2.22 -1.57
N ALA A 39 6.48 -1.22 -2.09
CA ALA A 39 6.22 0.18 -1.79
C ALA A 39 5.07 0.71 -2.67
N ILE A 40 4.08 1.32 -2.04
CA ILE A 40 2.98 2.00 -2.73
C ILE A 40 3.13 3.50 -2.50
N THR A 41 3.23 4.27 -3.59
CA THR A 41 3.34 5.73 -3.54
C THR A 41 2.38 6.38 -4.51
N SER A 42 2.28 7.71 -4.49
CA SER A 42 1.55 8.50 -5.47
C SER A 42 2.34 9.74 -5.87
N VAL A 43 1.90 10.46 -6.91
CA VAL A 43 2.57 11.68 -7.35
C VAL A 43 2.28 12.83 -6.39
N ARG A 44 1.05 12.90 -5.87
CA ARG A 44 0.54 13.91 -4.94
C ARG A 44 -0.30 13.27 -3.85
N GLU A 45 -0.64 14.06 -2.85
CA GLU A 45 -1.59 13.67 -1.82
C GLU A 45 -3.02 13.49 -2.38
N GLY A 46 -3.79 12.63 -1.70
CA GLY A 46 -5.21 12.44 -1.98
C GLY A 46 -5.52 11.67 -3.26
N GLU A 47 -4.53 11.03 -3.90
CA GLU A 47 -4.75 10.16 -5.07
C GLU A 47 -5.27 8.77 -4.71
N GLY A 48 -5.36 8.48 -3.41
CA GLY A 48 -5.93 7.24 -2.87
C GLY A 48 -4.92 6.11 -2.70
N LYS A 49 -3.62 6.45 -2.58
CA LYS A 49 -2.53 5.51 -2.23
C LYS A 49 -2.89 4.62 -1.04
N SER A 50 -3.27 5.22 0.09
CA SER A 50 -3.56 4.49 1.34
C SER A 50 -4.78 3.58 1.22
N THR A 51 -5.78 3.99 0.44
CA THR A 51 -6.93 3.13 0.09
C THR A 51 -6.46 1.94 -0.76
N ALA A 52 -5.62 2.19 -1.77
CA ALA A 52 -5.09 1.12 -2.62
C ALA A 52 -4.18 0.15 -1.85
N SER A 53 -3.29 0.67 -0.99
CA SER A 53 -2.44 -0.10 -0.08
C SER A 53 -3.29 -0.99 0.83
N THR A 54 -4.33 -0.43 1.44
CA THR A 54 -5.25 -1.17 2.31
C THR A 54 -6.02 -2.25 1.55
N SER A 55 -6.61 -1.92 0.41
CA SER A 55 -7.40 -2.87 -0.39
C SER A 55 -6.54 -3.99 -0.97
N LEU A 56 -5.30 -3.69 -1.38
CA LEU A 56 -4.35 -4.70 -1.83
C LEU A 56 -3.96 -5.65 -0.69
N ALA A 57 -3.65 -5.12 0.49
CA ALA A 57 -3.32 -5.93 1.66
C ALA A 57 -4.51 -6.82 2.10
N LEU A 58 -5.74 -6.29 2.05
CA LEU A 58 -6.97 -7.07 2.29
C LEU A 58 -7.13 -8.19 1.26
N SER A 59 -6.96 -7.90 -0.03
CA SER A 59 -7.06 -8.88 -1.11
C SER A 59 -6.04 -10.02 -0.96
N LEU A 60 -4.82 -9.73 -0.52
CA LEU A 60 -3.78 -10.72 -0.24
C LEU A 60 -4.14 -11.58 0.98
N ALA A 61 -4.54 -10.96 2.09
CA ALA A 61 -4.94 -11.66 3.31
C ALA A 61 -6.14 -12.59 3.09
N GLN A 62 -7.14 -12.12 2.34
CA GLN A 62 -8.33 -12.90 1.96
C GLN A 62 -8.01 -14.06 1.02
N ALA A 63 -6.99 -13.92 0.17
CA ALA A 63 -6.47 -15.03 -0.63
C ALA A 63 -5.67 -16.07 0.17
N GLY A 64 -5.49 -15.85 1.48
CA GLY A 64 -4.85 -16.80 2.38
C GLY A 64 -3.38 -16.50 2.69
N PHE A 65 -2.83 -15.40 2.16
CA PHE A 65 -1.44 -15.00 2.42
C PHE A 65 -1.29 -14.27 3.75
N LYS A 66 -0.24 -14.58 4.50
CA LYS A 66 0.15 -13.83 5.69
C LYS A 66 0.71 -12.47 5.28
N THR A 67 -0.07 -11.43 5.51
CA THR A 67 0.15 -10.09 4.95
C THR A 67 0.39 -9.06 6.04
N LEU A 68 1.42 -8.23 5.86
CA LEU A 68 1.68 -7.05 6.69
C LEU A 68 1.42 -5.78 5.89
N LEU A 69 0.70 -4.83 6.48
CA LEU A 69 0.56 -3.48 5.94
C LEU A 69 1.29 -2.49 6.84
N ILE A 70 2.27 -1.78 6.30
CA ILE A 70 3.06 -0.78 7.02
C ILE A 70 2.64 0.61 6.56
N ASP A 71 2.17 1.42 7.50
CA ASP A 71 1.95 2.84 7.30
C ASP A 71 3.27 3.60 7.48
N ALA A 72 3.97 3.83 6.36
CA ALA A 72 5.23 4.55 6.33
C ALA A 72 5.05 6.03 5.94
N ASP A 73 3.82 6.50 5.75
CA ASP A 73 3.52 7.93 5.61
C ASP A 73 3.56 8.64 6.98
N THR A 74 4.77 8.73 7.51
CA THR A 74 5.06 9.32 8.83
C THR A 74 4.86 10.84 8.87
N ARG A 75 4.57 11.48 7.73
CA ARG A 75 4.30 12.92 7.60
C ARG A 75 2.80 13.22 7.65
N ASN A 76 1.99 12.42 6.97
CA ASN A 76 0.57 12.69 6.78
C ASN A 76 -0.25 11.40 6.71
N SER A 77 -0.10 10.53 7.71
CA SER A 77 -0.89 9.30 7.77
C SER A 77 -2.39 9.60 7.84
N VAL A 78 -3.12 8.93 6.95
CA VAL A 78 -4.58 8.91 6.92
C VAL A 78 -5.17 7.59 7.44
N MET A 79 -4.31 6.66 7.86
CA MET A 79 -4.72 5.29 8.21
C MET A 79 -5.41 5.21 9.58
N SER A 80 -5.28 6.22 10.43
CA SER A 80 -6.10 6.36 11.65
C SER A 80 -7.61 6.41 11.37
N GLY A 81 -8.02 6.88 10.18
CA GLY A 81 -9.41 6.83 9.72
C GLY A 81 -9.85 5.47 9.18
N THR A 82 -8.91 4.54 8.99
CA THR A 82 -9.16 3.18 8.52
C THR A 82 -9.08 2.16 9.65
N PHE A 83 -8.12 2.33 10.55
CA PHE A 83 -7.83 1.44 11.68
C PHE A 83 -8.11 2.17 12.99
N LYS A 84 -9.10 1.69 13.74
CA LYS A 84 -9.36 2.16 15.10
C LYS A 84 -8.58 1.33 16.09
N ALA A 85 -7.88 2.00 17.00
CA ALA A 85 -7.25 1.37 18.14
C ALA A 85 -8.18 1.42 19.36
N THR A 86 -8.13 0.37 20.17
CA THR A 86 -8.81 0.32 21.48
C THR A 86 -7.97 0.93 22.61
N GLY A 87 -6.76 1.45 22.30
CA GLY A 87 -5.86 2.05 23.26
C GLY A 87 -4.68 2.77 22.60
N THR A 88 -3.68 3.17 23.41
CA THR A 88 -2.45 3.78 22.91
C THR A 88 -1.62 2.76 22.15
N ILE A 89 -1.32 3.06 20.88
CA ILE A 89 -0.47 2.23 20.02
C ILE A 89 0.87 2.90 19.81
N LYS A 90 1.95 2.11 19.88
CA LYS A 90 3.25 2.50 19.32
C LYS A 90 3.23 2.20 17.82
N GLY A 91 3.96 3.00 17.03
CA GLY A 91 4.04 2.84 15.59
C GLY A 91 5.47 2.83 15.06
N LEU A 92 5.58 2.82 13.74
CA LEU A 92 6.83 2.83 12.99
C LEU A 92 7.81 3.88 13.52
N THR A 93 7.33 5.10 13.76
CA THR A 93 8.14 6.22 14.28
C THR A 93 8.73 5.94 15.66
N ASN A 94 8.02 5.22 16.54
CA ASN A 94 8.56 4.82 17.84
C ASN A 94 9.72 3.84 17.66
N TYR A 95 9.57 2.85 16.78
CA TYR A 95 10.62 1.88 16.50
C TYR A 95 11.84 2.51 15.82
N LEU A 96 11.63 3.36 14.80
CA LEU A 96 12.72 4.04 14.09
C LEU A 96 13.52 4.99 14.99
N SER A 97 12.92 5.43 16.10
CA SER A 97 13.56 6.27 17.13
C SER A 97 14.18 5.45 18.27
N GLY A 98 14.11 4.11 18.24
CA GLY A 98 14.61 3.23 19.31
C GLY A 98 13.74 3.18 20.57
N ASN A 99 12.50 3.68 20.52
CA ASN A 99 11.58 3.76 21.65
C ASN A 99 10.55 2.60 21.69
N ALA A 100 10.69 1.64 20.80
CA ALA A 100 9.84 0.45 20.71
C ALA A 100 10.58 -0.70 20.03
N ASP A 101 10.29 -1.92 20.44
CA ASP A 101 10.72 -3.12 19.73
C ASP A 101 9.75 -3.46 18.59
N LEU A 102 10.20 -4.31 17.66
CA LEU A 102 9.39 -4.73 16.52
C LEU A 102 8.08 -5.42 16.93
N GLY A 103 8.10 -6.19 18.03
CA GLY A 103 6.90 -6.85 18.56
C GLY A 103 5.86 -5.88 19.14
N ASP A 104 6.26 -4.67 19.52
CA ASP A 104 5.36 -3.67 20.11
C ASP A 104 4.52 -2.94 19.05
N ILE A 105 5.03 -2.84 17.81
CA ILE A 105 4.43 -2.02 16.75
C ILE A 105 3.59 -2.83 15.76
N ILE A 106 3.77 -4.16 15.71
CA ILE A 106 2.99 -5.03 14.84
C ILE A 106 1.66 -5.34 15.54
N CYS A 107 0.57 -4.84 14.98
CA CYS A 107 -0.78 -5.01 15.50
C CYS A 107 -1.55 -6.05 14.68
N GLU A 108 -2.29 -6.93 15.37
CA GLU A 108 -3.30 -7.77 14.71
C GLU A 108 -4.49 -6.93 14.27
N THR A 109 -5.26 -7.45 13.30
CA THR A 109 -6.51 -6.80 12.89
C THR A 109 -7.74 -7.66 13.17
N ASN A 110 -8.93 -7.13 12.87
CA ASN A 110 -10.16 -7.90 12.77
C ASN A 110 -10.24 -8.77 11.49
N VAL A 111 -9.24 -8.72 10.61
CA VAL A 111 -9.15 -9.55 9.40
C VAL A 111 -8.07 -10.61 9.59
N PRO A 112 -8.41 -11.91 9.47
CA PRO A 112 -7.42 -12.99 9.56
C PRO A 112 -6.27 -12.80 8.58
N ARG A 113 -5.05 -13.11 9.03
CA ARG A 113 -3.79 -13.01 8.25
C ARG A 113 -3.38 -11.60 7.84
N LEU A 114 -4.09 -10.56 8.27
CA LEU A 114 -3.68 -9.18 8.08
C LEU A 114 -3.19 -8.58 9.39
N MET A 115 -1.93 -8.16 9.39
CA MET A 115 -1.31 -7.40 10.46
C MET A 115 -0.94 -6.01 9.96
N VAL A 116 -0.81 -5.04 10.87
CA VAL A 116 -0.56 -3.63 10.54
C VAL A 116 0.50 -3.05 11.44
N VAL A 117 1.42 -2.27 10.85
CA VAL A 117 2.28 -1.33 11.59
C VAL A 117 1.75 0.08 11.34
N PRO A 118 1.18 0.77 12.34
CA PRO A 118 0.76 2.16 12.20
C PRO A 118 1.98 3.08 12.14
N SER A 119 1.87 4.26 11.52
CA SER A 119 2.98 5.24 11.45
C SER A 119 3.41 5.74 12.83
N GLY A 120 2.46 5.98 13.73
CA GLY A 120 2.68 6.59 15.04
C GLY A 120 2.68 8.12 14.95
N LYS A 121 3.28 8.80 15.95
CA LYS A 121 3.30 10.27 15.99
C LYS A 121 4.27 10.82 14.93
N VAL A 122 3.88 11.91 14.27
CA VAL A 122 4.74 12.61 13.30
C VAL A 122 6.04 13.06 14.01
N PRO A 123 7.21 12.59 13.57
CA PRO A 123 8.49 12.99 14.15
C PRO A 123 8.96 14.33 13.56
N PRO A 124 9.87 15.06 14.23
CA PRO A 124 10.43 16.29 13.69
C PRO A 124 11.31 16.07 12.45
N ASN A 125 11.85 14.86 12.28
CA ASN A 125 12.83 14.49 11.25
C ASN A 125 12.49 13.17 10.53
N PRO A 126 11.32 13.05 9.84
CA PRO A 126 10.86 11.78 9.24
C PRO A 126 11.87 11.11 8.31
N THR A 127 12.46 11.88 7.40
CA THR A 127 13.42 11.39 6.40
C THR A 127 14.66 10.79 7.06
N ALA A 128 15.21 11.46 8.08
CA ALA A 128 16.41 10.98 8.78
C ALA A 128 16.16 9.67 9.53
N LEU A 129 14.95 9.48 10.07
CA LEU A 129 14.57 8.23 10.71
C LEU A 129 14.44 7.08 9.71
N LEU A 130 14.01 7.35 8.48
CA LEU A 130 13.92 6.33 7.42
C LEU A 130 15.29 5.96 6.83
N GLN A 131 16.23 6.91 6.79
CA GLN A 131 17.60 6.69 6.27
C GLN A 131 18.51 5.93 7.23
N ASN A 132 18.13 5.83 8.50
CA ASN A 132 18.93 5.11 9.48
C ASN A 132 18.84 3.58 9.28
N ALA A 133 19.67 2.83 10.00
CA ALA A 133 19.71 1.38 9.87
C ALA A 133 18.45 0.65 10.41
N TYR A 134 17.58 1.31 11.19
CA TYR A 134 16.44 0.64 11.83
C TYR A 134 15.41 0.18 10.81
N PHE A 135 15.13 0.98 9.76
CA PHE A 135 14.17 0.59 8.74
C PHE A 135 14.64 -0.68 8.01
N ASN A 136 15.88 -0.71 7.54
CA ASN A 136 16.45 -1.90 6.88
C ASN A 136 16.48 -3.12 7.81
N LYS A 137 16.86 -2.93 9.08
CA LYS A 137 16.82 -4.00 10.09
C LYS A 137 15.40 -4.54 10.31
N MET A 138 14.40 -3.66 10.30
CA MET A 138 12.99 -4.06 10.41
C MET A 138 12.62 -4.95 9.24
N ILE A 139 12.83 -4.48 8.01
CA ILE A 139 12.51 -5.23 6.77
C ILE A 139 13.19 -6.59 6.76
N GLU A 140 14.48 -6.66 7.07
CA GLU A 140 15.24 -7.91 7.16
C GLU A 140 14.67 -8.89 8.19
N ALA A 141 14.19 -8.39 9.34
CA ALA A 141 13.60 -9.22 10.38
C ALA A 141 12.21 -9.79 9.99
N ILE A 142 11.40 -9.04 9.23
CA ILE A 142 10.02 -9.40 8.90
C ILE A 142 9.84 -10.10 7.55
N LYS A 143 10.80 -9.97 6.62
CA LYS A 143 10.65 -10.48 5.23
C LYS A 143 10.41 -11.99 5.13
N ASN A 144 10.88 -12.77 6.12
CA ASN A 144 10.69 -14.22 6.17
C ASN A 144 9.48 -14.63 7.03
N ILE A 145 8.83 -13.68 7.70
CA ILE A 145 7.68 -13.92 8.59
C ILE A 145 6.35 -13.78 7.83
N PHE A 146 6.32 -12.93 6.80
CA PHE A 146 5.14 -12.61 6.00
C PHE A 146 5.34 -13.03 4.54
N ASP A 147 4.26 -13.47 3.91
CA ASP A 147 4.25 -13.77 2.47
C ASP A 147 4.32 -12.49 1.64
N TYR A 148 3.63 -11.43 2.10
CA TYR A 148 3.60 -10.12 1.49
C TYR A 148 3.68 -9.00 2.53
N ILE A 149 4.39 -7.94 2.18
CA ILE A 149 4.54 -6.71 2.95
C ILE A 149 4.20 -5.53 2.04
N ILE A 150 3.08 -4.87 2.32
CA ILE A 150 2.64 -3.68 1.59
C ILE A 150 3.02 -2.46 2.42
N ILE A 151 3.74 -1.51 1.82
CA ILE A 151 4.22 -0.31 2.52
C ILE A 151 3.57 0.92 1.89
N ASP A 152 2.67 1.57 2.62
CA ASP A 152 2.07 2.84 2.21
C ASP A 152 3.06 3.97 2.48
N THR A 153 3.51 4.66 1.44
CA THR A 153 4.59 5.67 1.54
C THR A 153 4.06 7.09 1.27
N PRO A 154 4.77 8.14 1.70
CA PRO A 154 4.47 9.51 1.27
C PRO A 154 4.47 9.64 -0.27
N PRO A 155 3.80 10.66 -0.84
CA PRO A 155 3.86 10.90 -2.27
C PRO A 155 5.28 11.28 -2.72
N ILE A 156 5.86 10.50 -3.64
CA ILE A 156 7.22 10.73 -4.16
C ILE A 156 7.38 12.12 -4.80
N GLY A 157 6.31 12.68 -5.36
CA GLY A 157 6.35 14.01 -5.96
C GLY A 157 6.48 15.17 -4.96
N LEU A 158 6.38 14.91 -3.65
CA LEU A 158 6.56 15.92 -2.60
C LEU A 158 7.85 15.72 -1.80
N VAL A 159 8.19 14.48 -1.46
CA VAL A 159 9.34 14.15 -0.62
C VAL A 159 10.02 12.86 -1.07
N VAL A 160 11.32 12.73 -0.78
CA VAL A 160 12.14 11.58 -1.19
C VAL A 160 11.92 10.31 -0.35
N ASP A 161 11.13 10.41 0.73
CA ASP A 161 10.91 9.33 1.70
C ASP A 161 10.45 8.02 1.03
N ALA A 162 9.59 8.10 0.01
CA ALA A 162 9.14 6.94 -0.74
C ALA A 162 10.28 6.22 -1.49
N ALA A 163 11.24 6.95 -2.04
CA ALA A 163 12.40 6.37 -2.71
C ALA A 163 13.35 5.70 -1.72
N ILE A 164 13.54 6.29 -0.53
CA ILE A 164 14.34 5.69 0.55
C ILE A 164 13.72 4.36 0.99
N ILE A 165 12.40 4.34 1.19
CA ILE A 165 11.66 3.13 1.56
C ILE A 165 11.74 2.08 0.44
N ALA A 166 11.54 2.49 -0.81
CA ALA A 166 11.54 1.59 -1.95
C ALA A 166 12.88 0.90 -2.19
N ASN A 167 14.01 1.52 -1.81
CA ASN A 167 15.32 0.89 -1.88
C ASN A 167 15.41 -0.43 -1.07
N ALA A 168 14.62 -0.57 -0.01
CA ALA A 168 14.52 -1.79 0.80
C ALA A 168 13.38 -2.72 0.35
N CYS A 169 12.71 -2.43 -0.76
CA CYS A 169 11.56 -3.18 -1.28
C CYS A 169 11.93 -3.91 -2.58
N ASP A 170 11.28 -5.05 -2.83
CA ASP A 170 11.45 -5.82 -4.06
C ASP A 170 10.93 -5.06 -5.28
N GLY A 171 9.90 -4.23 -5.09
CA GLY A 171 9.37 -3.36 -6.12
C GLY A 171 8.45 -2.27 -5.60
N PHE A 172 8.02 -1.41 -6.50
CA PHE A 172 7.09 -0.33 -6.20
C PHE A 172 5.95 -0.22 -7.22
N ILE A 173 4.82 0.30 -6.73
CA ILE A 173 3.62 0.58 -7.51
C ILE A 173 3.25 2.05 -7.32
N LEU A 174 2.99 2.73 -8.42
CA LEU A 174 2.56 4.13 -8.41
C LEU A 174 1.04 4.22 -8.51
N VAL A 175 0.40 4.93 -7.59
CA VAL A 175 -1.05 5.21 -7.62
C VAL A 175 -1.26 6.62 -8.16
N THR A 176 -2.09 6.75 -9.19
CA THR A 176 -2.39 8.05 -9.80
C THR A 176 -3.90 8.23 -10.00
N GLN A 177 -4.41 9.43 -9.72
CA GLN A 177 -5.81 9.74 -9.93
C GLN A 177 -6.08 10.03 -11.41
N ALA A 178 -7.03 9.28 -11.97
CA ALA A 178 -7.51 9.45 -13.33
C ALA A 178 -7.96 10.90 -13.60
N GLY A 179 -7.51 11.45 -14.73
CA GLY A 179 -7.87 12.79 -15.19
C GLY A 179 -7.30 13.96 -14.37
N ARG A 180 -6.64 13.71 -13.23
CA ARG A 180 -6.11 14.77 -12.36
C ARG A 180 -4.63 15.05 -12.59
N ILE A 181 -3.82 14.00 -12.73
CA ILE A 181 -2.36 14.14 -12.88
C ILE A 181 -1.99 14.02 -14.35
N LYS A 182 -1.24 15.00 -14.85
CA LYS A 182 -0.71 14.96 -16.23
C LYS A 182 0.35 13.87 -16.33
N ARG A 183 0.39 13.21 -17.50
CA ARG A 183 1.29 12.09 -17.78
C ARG A 183 2.76 12.37 -17.47
N ASN A 184 3.27 13.55 -17.80
CA ASN A 184 4.65 13.94 -17.54
C ASN A 184 5.01 13.96 -16.03
N TYR A 185 4.07 14.28 -15.14
CA TYR A 185 4.32 14.19 -13.69
C TYR A 185 4.35 12.74 -13.21
N VAL A 186 3.57 11.85 -13.82
CA VAL A 186 3.60 10.41 -13.55
C VAL A 186 4.93 9.81 -14.01
N GLU A 187 5.40 10.18 -15.21
CA GLU A 187 6.70 9.75 -15.75
C GLU A 187 7.86 10.23 -14.86
N LYS A 188 7.86 11.50 -14.45
CA LYS A 188 8.87 12.03 -13.52
C LYS A 188 8.86 11.31 -12.17
N ALA A 189 7.67 11.03 -11.62
CA ALA A 189 7.55 10.29 -10.36
C ALA A 189 8.10 8.86 -10.49
N LYS A 190 7.83 8.18 -11.61
CA LYS A 190 8.40 6.87 -11.92
C LYS A 190 9.93 6.94 -11.99
N GLU A 191 10.50 7.89 -12.72
CA GLU A 191 11.95 8.08 -12.82
C GLU A 191 12.60 8.31 -11.46
N GLN A 192 12.00 9.15 -10.61
CA GLN A 192 12.49 9.39 -9.25
C GLN A 192 12.46 8.13 -8.38
N MET A 193 11.42 7.30 -8.51
CA MET A 193 11.36 6.03 -7.80
C MET A 193 12.39 5.02 -8.34
N GLU A 194 12.59 4.94 -9.66
CA GLU A 194 13.58 4.03 -10.26
C GLU A 194 15.01 4.34 -9.82
N GLN A 195 15.32 5.59 -9.48
CA GLN A 195 16.62 5.97 -8.89
C GLN A 195 16.88 5.32 -7.52
N SER A 196 15.85 4.80 -6.84
CA SER A 196 16.04 4.00 -5.61
C SER A 196 16.64 2.61 -5.87
N GLY A 197 16.70 2.15 -7.12
CA GLY A 197 17.06 0.78 -7.49
C GLY A 197 15.92 -0.24 -7.35
N SER A 198 14.74 0.18 -6.86
CA SER A 198 13.57 -0.68 -6.75
C SER A 198 12.91 -0.94 -8.11
N LYS A 199 12.39 -2.15 -8.31
CA LYS A 199 11.74 -2.58 -9.56
C LYS A 199 10.38 -1.89 -9.71
N PHE A 200 10.17 -1.20 -10.84
CA PHE A 200 8.85 -0.68 -11.18
C PHE A 200 7.92 -1.83 -11.59
N LEU A 201 6.85 -2.05 -10.83
CA LEU A 201 5.86 -3.11 -11.12
C LEU A 201 4.66 -2.61 -11.93
N GLY A 202 4.31 -1.33 -11.80
CA GLY A 202 3.22 -0.75 -12.57
C GLY A 202 2.52 0.43 -11.91
N ILE A 203 1.39 0.80 -12.50
CA ILE A 203 0.56 1.92 -12.07
C ILE A 203 -0.85 1.44 -11.77
N ILE A 204 -1.41 1.88 -10.64
CA ILE A 204 -2.83 1.79 -10.35
C ILE A 204 -3.48 3.13 -10.72
N LEU A 205 -4.32 3.11 -11.76
CA LEU A 205 -5.13 4.26 -12.13
C LEU A 205 -6.39 4.28 -11.25
N ASN A 206 -6.44 5.20 -10.29
CA ASN A 206 -7.49 5.28 -9.27
C ASN A 206 -8.53 6.35 -9.59
N LYS A 207 -9.71 6.25 -8.96
CA LYS A 207 -10.86 7.17 -9.11
C LYS A 207 -11.28 7.35 -10.58
N VAL A 208 -11.21 6.26 -11.35
CA VAL A 208 -11.72 6.21 -12.72
C VAL A 208 -13.23 6.40 -12.67
N ASN A 209 -13.77 7.27 -13.52
CA ASN A 209 -15.21 7.37 -13.69
C ASN A 209 -15.70 6.14 -14.45
N GLU A 210 -16.49 5.29 -13.80
CA GLU A 210 -17.03 4.08 -14.42
C GLU A 210 -17.81 4.40 -15.70
N SER A 211 -18.49 5.55 -15.81
CA SER A 211 -19.20 5.92 -17.05
C SER A 211 -18.29 6.03 -18.28
N VAL A 212 -17.00 6.30 -18.07
CA VAL A 212 -15.96 6.33 -19.10
C VAL A 212 -15.35 4.93 -19.30
N ALA A 213 -15.26 4.12 -18.24
CA ALA A 213 -14.72 2.75 -18.29
C ALA A 213 -15.69 1.73 -18.90
N THR A 214 -17.01 1.90 -18.77
CA THR A 214 -18.01 1.04 -19.42
C THR A 214 -17.95 1.14 -20.95
N TYR A 215 -17.26 2.15 -21.49
CA TYR A 215 -16.97 2.25 -22.92
C TYR A 215 -15.88 1.26 -23.39
N GLY A 216 -15.21 0.56 -22.46
CA GLY A 216 -14.24 -0.51 -22.71
C GLY A 216 -14.71 -1.89 -22.28
N ASP A 217 -15.53 -2.52 -23.13
CA ASP A 217 -15.61 -3.97 -23.38
C ASP A 217 -16.12 -4.99 -22.32
N TYR A 218 -16.20 -4.71 -21.01
CA TYR A 218 -16.71 -5.73 -20.07
C TYR A 218 -18.24 -5.89 -20.05
N GLY A 219 -19.01 -4.86 -20.42
CA GLY A 219 -20.47 -4.93 -20.50
C GLY A 219 -21.00 -5.84 -21.62
N ASN A 220 -20.16 -6.21 -22.59
CA ASN A 220 -20.53 -7.05 -23.73
C ASN A 220 -20.08 -8.52 -23.58
N TYR A 221 -19.21 -8.85 -22.63
CA TYR A 221 -18.75 -10.22 -22.43
C TYR A 221 -19.88 -11.15 -21.97
N GLY A 222 -20.78 -10.67 -21.11
CA GLY A 222 -21.94 -11.45 -20.64
C GLY A 222 -23.17 -11.46 -21.56
N LYS A 223 -23.20 -10.62 -22.60
CA LYS A 223 -24.36 -10.50 -23.50
C LYS A 223 -24.23 -11.27 -24.81
N ARG A 224 -23.02 -11.73 -25.18
CA ARG A 224 -22.81 -12.45 -26.44
C ARG A 224 -23.29 -13.92 -26.43
N ASP A 225 -23.45 -14.54 -25.27
CA ASP A 225 -23.89 -15.96 -25.21
C ASP A 225 -25.41 -16.18 -25.19
N ARG A 226 -26.24 -15.13 -25.18
CA ARG A 226 -27.71 -15.29 -25.21
C ARG A 226 -28.37 -15.17 -26.59
N LYS A 227 -27.60 -15.15 -27.68
CA LYS A 227 -28.17 -15.08 -29.05
C LYS A 227 -27.75 -16.21 -30.00
N ARG A 228 -27.35 -17.37 -29.47
CA ARG A 228 -27.21 -18.60 -30.27
C ARG A 228 -28.21 -19.66 -29.80
N LYS A 229 -29.47 -19.49 -30.16
CA LYS A 229 -30.44 -20.56 -30.40
C LYS A 229 -31.35 -20.12 -31.53
#